data_AF-A0A934HW63-F1
#
_entry.id   AF-A0A934HW63-F1
#
_cell.length_a   1.000
_cell.length_b   1.000
_cell.length_c   1.000
_cell.angle_alpha   90.00
_cell.angle_beta   90.00
_cell.angle_gamma   90.00
#
_symmetry.space_group_name_H-M   'P 1'
#
loop_
_entity.id
_entity.type
_entity.pdbx_description
1 polymer ?
#
loop_
_entity_poly.entity_id
_entity_poly.type
_entity_poly.pdbx_seq_one_letter_code
_entity_poly.pdbx_strand_id
1 'polypeptide(L)'
;MQNSWDFGMCISTLLNILDISSNKLAKAINVDPSLISRWKTGKRKVSHESNHLKAMADYFSSKILNDYQKTNLINIISKFNLPISIECSSNIKEYIHILLILSLQSSKNEQIKNNNLRTSNINYMANQDFVVNNSHTKNICYPSHTIDNKSACLQQCSFTETGYISNFEMIIGHSNVINAGINLLKSLPKKPDYIKEPILITFLTELDSFSNFESTSLEWHNALLETQAKGWSINKLMNINENINRNMKIINEFLVNIMSKKYHPYHLNKYDSIIKLREFIMIPSIGILVCLCSENADRIDSAFLIRDEQALSALKGALDLCINYTKPLITNRFAEQNIGLLTEIANYEELSGDRFTFNFSLNYIMIPLELVEKFSFSTKEKMSDKKIFKRDYQYKRMKKAFDKQIKNYKFLDIYSKVFIENLIKLSKSPLTQIEPSHILKLFENIIYMLKRYDNYNIGLLDSSNLRTLSNFSCMIKDSNVILTNYSDRNKRIINKSWVSISEPNIVNTFKNYFEDLWDQIAPINKEKESVISWFESQMKGLNNL
;
A
#
# COMPACT_ATOMS: atom_id res chain seq x y z
N MET A 1 25.83 -3.70 5.73
CA MET A 1 25.84 -4.95 4.92
C MET A 1 26.00 -4.54 3.47
N GLN A 2 27.09 -4.94 2.79
CA GLN A 2 27.24 -4.72 1.35
C GLN A 2 26.24 -5.62 0.62
N ASN A 3 25.32 -5.03 -0.15
CA ASN A 3 24.38 -5.78 -0.98
C ASN A 3 25.15 -6.56 -2.04
N SER A 4 25.24 -7.88 -1.91
CA SER A 4 25.87 -8.76 -2.90
C SER A 4 24.99 -8.81 -4.17
N TRP A 5 25.48 -8.27 -5.28
CA TRP A 5 24.80 -8.30 -6.58
C TRP A 5 24.98 -9.67 -7.24
N ASP A 6 23.99 -10.57 -7.16
CA ASP A 6 24.05 -11.89 -7.80
C ASP A 6 23.22 -11.97 -9.10
N PHE A 7 23.35 -13.08 -9.83
CA PHE A 7 22.65 -13.32 -11.09
C PHE A 7 21.11 -13.31 -10.94
N GLY A 8 20.59 -13.81 -9.82
CA GLY A 8 19.15 -13.86 -9.55
C GLY A 8 18.57 -12.45 -9.37
N MET A 9 19.29 -11.58 -8.65
CA MET A 9 19.00 -10.16 -8.55
C MET A 9 19.09 -9.48 -9.91
N CYS A 10 20.17 -9.70 -10.67
CA CYS A 10 20.37 -9.10 -11.99
C CYS A 10 19.19 -9.36 -12.94
N ILE A 11 18.78 -10.63 -13.08
CA ILE A 11 17.60 -10.98 -13.88
C ILE A 11 16.33 -10.33 -13.35
N SER A 12 16.12 -10.37 -12.03
CA SER A 12 14.92 -9.81 -11.41
C SER A 12 14.81 -8.31 -11.65
N THR A 13 15.93 -7.59 -11.56
CA THR A 13 15.99 -6.15 -11.84
C THR A 13 15.73 -5.85 -13.31
N LEU A 14 16.32 -6.59 -14.24
CA LEU A 14 16.08 -6.41 -15.68
C LEU A 14 14.61 -6.66 -16.06
N LEU A 15 14.00 -7.71 -15.49
CA LEU A 15 12.58 -8.00 -15.67
C LEU A 15 11.69 -6.87 -15.15
N ASN A 16 12.00 -6.32 -13.98
CA ASN A 16 11.24 -5.23 -13.37
C ASN A 16 11.36 -3.92 -14.15
N ILE A 17 12.58 -3.55 -14.58
CA ILE A 17 12.82 -2.30 -15.34
C ILE A 17 12.08 -2.31 -16.68
N LEU A 18 12.01 -3.47 -17.32
CA LEU A 18 11.40 -3.63 -18.63
C LEU A 18 9.94 -4.06 -18.57
N ASP A 19 9.38 -4.23 -17.37
CA ASP A 19 8.03 -4.74 -17.12
C ASP A 19 7.73 -6.07 -17.87
N ILE A 20 8.68 -7.00 -17.77
CA ILE A 20 8.64 -8.32 -18.42
C ILE A 20 8.39 -9.39 -17.35
N SER A 21 7.38 -10.23 -17.56
CA SER A 21 7.14 -11.38 -16.68
C SER A 21 8.12 -12.53 -16.98
N SER A 22 8.41 -13.35 -15.97
CA SER A 22 9.24 -14.56 -16.13
C SER A 22 8.72 -15.48 -17.25
N ASN A 23 7.40 -15.57 -17.42
CA ASN A 23 6.76 -16.36 -18.48
C ASN A 23 7.05 -15.78 -19.88
N LYS A 24 7.06 -14.46 -20.03
CA LYS A 24 7.39 -13.80 -21.30
C LYS A 24 8.87 -14.04 -21.65
N LEU A 25 9.78 -13.90 -20.69
CA LEU A 25 11.20 -14.21 -20.91
C LEU A 25 11.41 -15.68 -21.27
N ALA A 26 10.79 -16.60 -20.53
CA ALA A 26 10.91 -18.03 -20.75
C ALA A 26 10.52 -18.43 -22.18
N LYS A 27 9.39 -17.91 -22.68
CA LYS A 27 8.95 -18.09 -24.06
C LYS A 27 9.96 -17.52 -25.07
N ALA A 28 10.49 -16.33 -24.79
CA ALA A 28 11.41 -15.65 -25.71
C ALA A 28 12.75 -16.38 -25.89
N ILE A 29 13.27 -16.99 -24.83
CA ILE A 29 14.54 -17.74 -24.89
C ILE A 29 14.35 -19.26 -25.00
N ASN A 30 13.11 -19.70 -25.27
CA ASN A 30 12.71 -21.10 -25.44
C ASN A 30 13.10 -22.02 -24.27
N VAL A 31 12.69 -21.66 -23.05
CA VAL A 31 12.87 -22.48 -21.84
C VAL A 31 11.58 -22.58 -21.04
N ASP A 32 11.52 -23.57 -20.13
CA ASP A 32 10.41 -23.70 -19.20
C ASP A 32 10.37 -22.53 -18.19
N PRO A 33 9.21 -21.92 -17.88
CA PRO A 33 9.12 -20.83 -16.92
C PRO A 33 9.66 -21.13 -15.52
N SER A 34 9.60 -22.40 -15.09
CA SER A 34 10.18 -22.83 -13.81
C SER A 34 11.70 -22.67 -13.81
N LEU A 35 12.36 -22.73 -14.98
CA LEU A 35 13.80 -22.54 -15.10
C LEU A 35 14.19 -21.09 -14.78
N ILE A 36 13.44 -20.11 -15.30
CA ILE A 36 13.64 -18.68 -14.96
C ILE A 36 13.45 -18.44 -13.47
N SER A 37 12.41 -19.04 -12.87
CA SER A 37 12.16 -18.95 -11.42
C SER A 37 13.32 -19.53 -10.60
N ARG A 38 13.88 -20.66 -11.03
CA ARG A 38 15.06 -21.29 -10.40
C ARG A 38 16.34 -20.46 -10.56
N TRP A 39 16.49 -19.72 -11.67
CA TRP A 39 17.60 -18.78 -11.85
C TRP A 39 17.46 -17.55 -10.94
N LYS A 40 16.25 -16.98 -10.84
CA LYS A 40 15.95 -15.85 -9.94
C LYS A 40 16.21 -16.19 -8.46
N THR A 41 15.87 -17.40 -8.05
CA THR A 41 16.01 -17.87 -6.65
C THR A 41 17.38 -18.47 -6.34
N GLY A 42 18.30 -18.52 -7.31
CA GLY A 42 19.62 -19.15 -7.14
C GLY A 42 19.59 -20.69 -7.03
N LYS A 43 18.41 -21.32 -7.07
CA LYS A 43 18.23 -22.78 -6.97
C LYS A 43 18.85 -23.54 -8.15
N ARG A 44 19.16 -22.87 -9.26
CA ARG A 44 19.93 -23.42 -10.38
C ARG A 44 20.89 -22.37 -10.92
N LYS A 45 22.14 -22.74 -11.18
CA LYS A 45 23.13 -21.86 -11.81
C LYS A 45 23.01 -21.91 -13.33
N VAL A 46 23.12 -20.77 -13.99
CA VAL A 46 23.25 -20.67 -15.45
C VAL A 46 24.70 -20.99 -15.83
N SER A 47 24.89 -21.78 -16.89
CA SER A 47 26.23 -22.04 -17.43
C SER A 47 26.73 -20.83 -18.20
N HIS A 48 27.99 -20.44 -17.98
CA HIS A 48 28.67 -19.38 -18.74
C HIS A 48 28.74 -19.67 -20.25
N GLU A 49 28.73 -20.95 -20.64
CA GLU A 49 28.80 -21.39 -22.04
C GLU A 49 27.42 -21.55 -22.69
N SER A 50 26.34 -21.26 -21.96
CA SER A 50 24.99 -21.42 -22.50
C SER A 50 24.59 -20.26 -23.42
N ASN A 51 23.95 -20.59 -24.54
CA ASN A 51 23.33 -19.59 -25.43
C ASN A 51 22.22 -18.76 -24.76
N HIS A 52 21.81 -19.10 -23.53
CA HIS A 52 20.77 -18.41 -22.78
C HIS A 52 21.15 -16.96 -22.43
N LEU A 53 22.41 -16.68 -22.08
CA LEU A 53 22.82 -15.31 -21.73
C LEU A 53 22.72 -14.37 -22.94
N LYS A 54 23.13 -14.88 -24.11
CA LYS A 54 23.02 -14.15 -25.37
C LYS A 54 21.56 -13.93 -25.77
N ALA A 55 20.73 -14.98 -25.69
CA ALA A 55 19.31 -14.90 -25.97
C ALA A 55 18.56 -13.94 -25.02
N MET A 56 18.96 -13.89 -23.74
CA MET A 56 18.44 -12.90 -22.78
C MET A 56 18.84 -11.48 -23.18
N ALA A 57 20.12 -11.24 -23.49
CA ALA A 57 20.59 -9.92 -23.90
C ALA A 57 19.92 -9.44 -25.19
N ASP A 58 19.73 -10.34 -26.16
CA ASP A 58 18.96 -10.10 -27.38
C ASP A 58 17.53 -9.66 -27.06
N TYR A 59 16.85 -10.44 -26.23
CA TYR A 59 15.47 -10.16 -25.89
C TYR A 59 15.32 -8.86 -25.09
N PHE A 60 16.13 -8.64 -24.06
CA PHE A 60 16.06 -7.44 -23.24
C PHE A 60 16.40 -6.17 -24.03
N SER A 61 17.45 -6.20 -24.86
CA SER A 61 17.80 -5.05 -25.69
C SER A 61 16.68 -4.69 -26.67
N SER A 62 16.00 -5.68 -27.25
CA SER A 62 14.84 -5.45 -28.13
C SER A 62 13.62 -4.84 -27.43
N LYS A 63 13.58 -4.82 -26.09
CA LYS A 63 12.47 -4.31 -25.28
C LYS A 63 12.75 -2.95 -24.66
N ILE A 64 13.92 -2.37 -24.91
CA ILE A 64 14.24 -1.01 -24.50
C ILE A 64 13.67 -0.06 -25.56
N LEU A 65 12.66 0.72 -25.17
CA LEU A 65 11.88 1.57 -26.06
C LEU A 65 12.18 3.07 -25.89
N ASN A 66 12.88 3.47 -24.83
CA ASN A 66 13.16 4.88 -24.53
C ASN A 66 14.45 5.12 -23.73
N ASP A 67 14.92 6.37 -23.75
CA ASP A 67 16.15 6.80 -23.07
C ASP A 67 16.08 6.72 -21.54
N TYR A 68 14.87 6.72 -20.97
CA TYR A 68 14.67 6.52 -19.52
C TYR A 68 15.02 5.09 -19.09
N GLN A 69 14.57 4.07 -19.83
CA GLN A 69 14.95 2.68 -19.60
C GLN A 69 16.46 2.47 -19.78
N LYS A 70 17.06 3.14 -20.78
CA LYS A 70 18.52 3.16 -20.98
C LYS A 70 19.26 3.78 -19.79
N THR A 71 18.74 4.88 -19.24
CA THR A 71 19.32 5.59 -18.09
C THR A 71 19.19 4.78 -16.80
N ASN A 72 18.06 4.11 -16.56
CA ASN A 72 17.89 3.21 -15.42
C ASN A 72 18.84 2.01 -15.48
N LEU A 73 19.11 1.47 -16.68
CA LEU A 73 20.13 0.44 -16.91
C LEU A 73 21.55 0.93 -16.60
N ILE A 74 21.86 2.19 -16.89
CA ILE A 74 23.15 2.84 -16.57
C ILE A 74 23.28 3.07 -15.04
N ASN A 75 22.21 3.50 -14.39
CA ASN A 75 22.17 3.74 -12.94
C ASN A 75 22.36 2.47 -12.10
N ILE A 76 22.07 1.29 -12.64
CA ILE A 76 22.37 0.02 -11.95
C ILE A 76 23.90 -0.14 -11.78
N ILE A 77 24.71 0.20 -12.79
CA ILE A 77 26.17 0.04 -12.71
C ILE A 77 26.78 0.97 -11.67
N SER A 78 26.35 2.25 -11.65
CA SER A 78 26.84 3.21 -10.66
C SER A 78 26.51 2.77 -9.23
N LYS A 79 25.36 2.11 -9.03
CA LYS A 79 24.95 1.57 -7.74
C LYS A 79 25.77 0.35 -7.27
N PHE A 80 26.39 -0.40 -8.19
CA PHE A 80 27.13 -1.64 -7.87
C PHE A 80 28.64 -1.56 -8.16
N ASN A 81 29.20 -0.38 -8.45
CA ASN A 81 30.63 -0.14 -8.72
C ASN A 81 31.24 -1.15 -9.73
N LEU A 82 30.49 -1.52 -10.77
CA LEU A 82 30.97 -2.48 -11.76
C LEU A 82 31.99 -1.80 -12.71
N PRO A 83 33.12 -2.45 -13.04
CA PRO A 83 34.19 -1.87 -13.85
C PRO A 83 33.81 -1.93 -15.33
N ILE A 84 32.95 -1.02 -15.79
CA ILE A 84 32.57 -0.89 -17.20
C ILE A 84 32.81 0.57 -17.62
N SER A 85 33.58 0.78 -18.69
CA SER A 85 33.81 2.12 -19.25
C SER A 85 32.54 2.62 -19.96
N ILE A 86 32.21 3.89 -19.75
CA ILE A 86 31.00 4.58 -20.26
C ILE A 86 30.91 4.56 -21.81
N GLU A 87 32.03 4.28 -22.49
CA GLU A 87 32.10 4.14 -23.95
C GLU A 87 31.36 2.90 -24.51
N CYS A 88 30.97 1.92 -23.66
CA CYS A 88 30.08 0.82 -24.06
C CYS A 88 28.60 1.21 -24.25
N SER A 89 28.24 2.48 -24.04
CA SER A 89 26.85 3.00 -24.16
C SER A 89 26.28 3.06 -25.59
N SER A 90 27.11 2.77 -26.60
CA SER A 90 26.72 2.71 -28.02
C SER A 90 26.05 1.38 -28.42
N ASN A 91 26.27 0.28 -27.67
CA ASN A 91 25.68 -1.04 -27.95
C ASN A 91 24.99 -1.65 -26.71
N ILE A 92 23.70 -1.33 -26.53
CA ILE A 92 22.92 -1.70 -25.34
C ILE A 92 22.78 -3.22 -25.14
N LYS A 93 22.83 -3.98 -26.24
CA LYS A 93 22.79 -5.44 -26.21
C LYS A 93 24.06 -6.03 -25.62
N GLU A 94 25.21 -5.53 -26.06
CA GLU A 94 26.51 -5.94 -25.54
C GLU A 94 26.64 -5.55 -24.07
N TYR A 95 26.14 -4.38 -23.71
CA TYR A 95 26.03 -3.91 -22.32
C TYR A 95 25.25 -4.87 -21.41
N ILE A 96 24.03 -5.27 -21.81
CA ILE A 96 23.21 -6.22 -21.03
C ILE A 96 23.90 -7.58 -20.95
N HIS A 97 24.57 -8.01 -22.01
CA HIS A 97 25.29 -9.27 -22.03
C HIS A 97 26.45 -9.29 -21.02
N ILE A 98 27.25 -8.22 -20.96
CA ILE A 98 28.33 -8.07 -19.97
C ILE A 98 27.77 -8.06 -18.54
N LEU A 99 26.66 -7.33 -18.30
CA LEU A 99 26.00 -7.28 -16.99
C LEU A 99 25.57 -8.68 -16.50
N LEU A 100 24.98 -9.48 -17.40
CA LEU A 100 24.59 -10.85 -17.11
C LEU A 100 25.79 -11.75 -16.82
N ILE A 101 26.93 -11.53 -17.47
CA ILE A 101 28.17 -12.29 -17.22
C ILE A 101 28.79 -11.91 -15.86
N LEU A 102 28.89 -10.61 -15.55
CA LEU A 102 29.49 -10.15 -14.29
C LEU A 102 28.69 -10.60 -13.07
N SER A 103 27.36 -10.61 -13.17
CA SER A 103 26.48 -11.10 -12.08
C SER A 103 26.57 -12.61 -11.83
N LEU A 104 27.15 -13.39 -12.75
CA LEU A 104 27.51 -14.80 -12.49
C LEU A 104 28.81 -14.92 -11.67
N GLN A 105 29.75 -13.99 -11.84
CA GLN A 105 31.08 -14.03 -11.20
C GLN A 105 31.06 -13.57 -9.74
N SER A 106 30.14 -12.68 -9.37
CA SER A 106 29.92 -12.26 -7.97
C SER A 106 29.45 -13.40 -7.05
N SER A 107 28.99 -14.53 -7.60
CA SER A 107 28.67 -15.76 -6.85
C SER A 107 29.88 -16.65 -6.54
N LYS A 108 31.10 -16.28 -6.98
CA LYS A 108 32.34 -17.04 -6.77
C LYS A 108 33.37 -16.39 -5.83
N ASN A 109 33.17 -15.15 -5.39
CA ASN A 109 34.14 -14.47 -4.53
C ASN A 109 33.94 -14.80 -3.04
N GLU A 110 34.21 -16.06 -2.69
CA GLU A 110 34.79 -16.41 -1.38
C GLU A 110 36.19 -17.02 -1.49
N GLN A 111 36.75 -17.21 -2.69
CA GLN A 111 38.15 -17.63 -2.85
C GLN A 111 38.82 -16.92 -4.03
N ILE A 112 40.07 -16.51 -3.80
CA ILE A 112 41.05 -15.91 -4.72
C ILE A 112 41.16 -14.37 -4.64
N LYS A 113 41.90 -13.94 -3.59
CA LYS A 113 42.92 -12.91 -3.77
C LYS A 113 43.96 -13.46 -4.76
N ASN A 114 44.30 -12.65 -5.76
CA ASN A 114 45.43 -12.79 -6.69
C ASN A 114 45.54 -14.13 -7.45
N ASN A 115 45.14 -14.15 -8.73
CA ASN A 115 46.03 -14.52 -9.82
C ASN A 115 45.45 -14.18 -11.20
N ASN A 116 46.35 -13.67 -12.04
CA ASN A 116 46.16 -13.24 -13.42
C ASN A 116 45.39 -14.23 -14.31
N LEU A 117 44.45 -13.73 -15.12
CA LEU A 117 44.04 -14.38 -16.37
C LEU A 117 43.64 -13.31 -17.43
N ARG A 118 44.67 -12.94 -18.21
CA ARG A 118 44.70 -12.83 -19.68
C ARG A 118 43.72 -11.86 -20.37
N THR A 119 44.27 -10.66 -20.56
CA THR A 119 44.33 -10.00 -21.86
C THR A 119 44.62 -10.99 -23.01
N SER A 120 43.70 -11.08 -23.97
CA SER A 120 44.04 -11.25 -25.39
C SER A 120 42.81 -10.93 -26.26
N ASN A 121 42.96 -9.89 -27.09
CA ASN A 121 42.10 -9.43 -28.19
C ASN A 121 41.14 -8.29 -27.88
N ILE A 122 41.69 -7.07 -27.75
CA ILE A 122 41.31 -5.85 -28.49
C ILE A 122 42.54 -4.94 -28.38
N ASN A 123 43.50 -5.17 -29.26
CA ASN A 123 44.56 -4.23 -29.60
C ASN A 123 44.74 -4.35 -31.09
N TYR A 124 43.87 -3.68 -31.84
CA TYR A 124 44.19 -3.23 -33.19
C TYR A 124 43.54 -1.86 -33.38
N MET A 125 44.43 -0.90 -33.65
CA MET A 125 44.17 0.43 -34.22
C MET A 125 43.74 1.55 -33.25
N ALA A 126 44.55 1.77 -32.23
CA ALA A 126 44.89 3.11 -31.79
C ALA A 126 46.41 3.26 -31.86
N ASN A 127 46.90 3.82 -32.96
CA ASN A 127 48.18 4.52 -33.06
C ASN A 127 48.27 5.16 -34.45
N GLN A 128 47.79 6.39 -34.54
CA GLN A 128 48.44 7.43 -35.33
C GLN A 128 48.03 8.80 -34.76
N ASP A 129 48.95 9.33 -33.95
CA ASP A 129 49.38 10.73 -33.88
C ASP A 129 48.33 11.81 -33.60
N PHE A 130 48.12 12.09 -32.30
CA PHE A 130 47.71 13.42 -31.85
C PHE A 130 48.95 14.31 -31.70
N VAL A 131 49.27 15.04 -32.77
CA VAL A 131 50.11 16.25 -32.70
C VAL A 131 49.19 17.41 -32.32
N VAL A 132 49.53 18.05 -31.20
CA VAL A 132 48.98 19.32 -30.74
C VAL A 132 49.18 20.38 -31.82
N ASN A 133 48.12 21.11 -32.19
CA ASN A 133 48.27 22.52 -32.55
C ASN A 133 46.96 23.32 -32.40
N ASN A 134 47.12 24.46 -31.74
CA ASN A 134 46.17 25.55 -31.59
C ASN A 134 45.77 26.18 -32.93
N SER A 135 44.63 26.88 -32.89
CA SER A 135 44.27 28.12 -33.59
C SER A 135 43.19 28.09 -34.69
N HIS A 136 42.27 29.05 -34.51
CA HIS A 136 41.49 29.82 -35.50
C HIS A 136 40.37 29.16 -36.33
N THR A 137 39.14 29.61 -35.99
CA THR A 137 38.08 30.13 -36.87
C THR A 137 38.11 29.71 -38.34
N LYS A 138 37.05 29.00 -38.78
CA LYS A 138 36.35 29.24 -40.04
C LYS A 138 35.03 28.45 -40.11
N ASN A 139 33.99 29.16 -40.54
CA ASN A 139 32.69 28.65 -41.00
C ASN A 139 32.82 27.42 -41.90
N ILE A 140 31.85 26.50 -41.87
CA ILE A 140 31.22 25.90 -43.06
C ILE A 140 29.83 25.34 -42.68
N CYS A 141 28.94 25.54 -43.66
CA CYS A 141 27.50 25.35 -43.73
C CYS A 141 27.06 23.86 -43.70
N TYR A 142 25.84 23.58 -43.22
CA TYR A 142 25.13 22.31 -43.47
C TYR A 142 23.93 22.53 -44.42
N PRO A 143 23.51 21.51 -45.20
CA PRO A 143 22.82 21.68 -46.47
C PRO A 143 21.34 22.02 -46.33
N SER A 144 20.87 22.81 -47.30
CA SER A 144 19.49 23.15 -47.56
C SER A 144 18.64 21.92 -47.91
N HIS A 145 17.72 21.56 -47.04
CA HIS A 145 16.50 20.85 -47.44
C HIS A 145 15.34 21.84 -47.43
N THR A 146 14.92 22.21 -48.64
CA THR A 146 13.69 22.94 -48.94
C THR A 146 12.50 22.14 -48.41
N ILE A 147 11.85 22.67 -47.37
CA ILE A 147 10.52 22.24 -46.94
C ILE A 147 9.54 23.30 -47.44
N ASP A 148 8.58 22.85 -48.23
CA ASP A 148 7.52 23.65 -48.81
C ASP A 148 6.75 24.43 -47.73
N ASN A 149 6.76 25.75 -47.90
CA ASN A 149 5.97 26.71 -47.14
C ASN A 149 4.47 26.46 -47.37
N LYS A 150 3.80 25.86 -46.39
CA LYS A 150 2.38 26.13 -46.10
C LYS A 150 2.08 25.78 -44.64
N SER A 151 1.70 26.81 -43.89
CA SER A 151 0.91 26.82 -42.65
C SER A 151 1.61 27.19 -41.33
N ALA A 152 0.93 28.11 -40.64
CA ALA A 152 1.12 28.66 -39.30
C ALA A 152 2.34 29.60 -39.09
N CYS A 153 2.07 30.91 -39.18
CA CYS A 153 2.86 31.94 -38.53
C CYS A 153 2.95 31.64 -37.03
N LEU A 154 4.04 31.02 -36.59
CA LEU A 154 4.51 31.12 -35.23
C LEU A 154 5.08 32.53 -35.07
N GLN A 155 4.32 33.42 -34.43
CA GLN A 155 4.90 34.64 -33.89
C GLN A 155 6.03 34.23 -32.94
N GLN A 156 7.27 34.44 -33.37
CA GLN A 156 8.43 34.46 -32.51
C GLN A 156 8.31 35.68 -31.60
N CYS A 157 7.58 35.54 -30.49
CA CYS A 157 7.78 36.40 -29.35
C CYS A 157 9.02 35.89 -28.61
N SER A 158 10.08 36.69 -28.58
CA SER A 158 11.23 36.49 -27.70
C SER A 158 10.76 36.38 -26.24
N PHE A 159 11.08 35.27 -25.58
CA PHE A 159 10.71 34.95 -24.19
C PHE A 159 11.18 35.96 -23.13
N THR A 160 11.91 37.01 -23.52
CA THR A 160 12.54 37.97 -22.60
C THR A 160 11.79 39.29 -22.46
N GLU A 161 10.68 39.51 -23.17
CA GLU A 161 9.97 40.81 -23.16
C GLU A 161 8.61 40.83 -22.44
N THR A 162 8.13 39.69 -21.95
CA THR A 162 7.00 39.70 -21.03
C THR A 162 7.53 39.59 -19.61
N GLY A 163 7.38 40.63 -18.80
CA GLY A 163 7.60 40.59 -17.35
C GLY A 163 6.64 39.65 -16.63
N TYR A 164 6.59 38.38 -17.05
CA TYR A 164 5.87 37.29 -16.43
C TYR A 164 6.54 37.00 -15.09
N ILE A 165 6.08 37.69 -14.05
CA ILE A 165 6.31 37.25 -12.68
C ILE A 165 5.60 35.89 -12.58
N SER A 166 6.38 34.83 -12.46
CA SER A 166 5.85 33.49 -12.29
C SER A 166 4.96 33.45 -11.03
N ASN A 167 3.65 33.21 -11.20
CA ASN A 167 2.67 32.99 -10.11
C ASN A 167 2.84 31.62 -9.42
N PHE A 168 4.07 31.11 -9.36
CA PHE A 168 4.41 29.85 -8.71
C PHE A 168 5.55 30.05 -7.72
N GLU A 169 5.51 29.29 -6.64
CA GLU A 169 6.59 29.17 -5.67
C GLU A 169 7.27 27.81 -5.86
N MET A 170 8.58 27.80 -6.05
CA MET A 170 9.38 26.58 -6.11
C MET A 170 9.87 26.22 -4.71
N ILE A 171 9.67 24.97 -4.32
CA ILE A 171 10.02 24.44 -3.00
C ILE A 171 11.02 23.31 -3.23
N ILE A 172 12.16 23.36 -2.55
CA ILE A 172 13.26 22.41 -2.71
C ILE A 172 13.59 21.78 -1.36
N GLY A 173 13.85 20.47 -1.36
CA GLY A 173 14.16 19.65 -0.21
C GLY A 173 12.95 18.81 0.24
N HIS A 174 13.18 17.51 0.46
CA HIS A 174 12.15 16.55 0.86
C HIS A 174 11.31 17.02 2.06
N SER A 175 11.96 17.42 3.16
CA SER A 175 11.27 17.92 4.36
C SER A 175 10.49 19.21 4.09
N ASN A 176 11.02 20.08 3.22
CA ASN A 176 10.36 21.35 2.88
C ASN A 176 9.09 21.11 2.05
N VAL A 177 9.13 20.20 1.08
CA VAL A 177 7.95 19.79 0.30
C VAL A 177 6.87 19.20 1.21
N ILE A 178 7.26 18.33 2.13
CA ILE A 178 6.31 17.73 3.09
C ILE A 178 5.69 18.80 3.98
N ASN A 179 6.50 19.68 4.57
CA ASN A 179 6.05 20.77 5.42
C ASN A 179 5.16 21.75 4.65
N ALA A 180 5.44 22.02 3.37
CA ALA A 180 4.60 22.86 2.53
C ALA A 180 3.20 22.28 2.35
N GLY A 181 3.07 20.98 2.08
CA GLY A 181 1.76 20.32 1.99
C GLY A 181 1.00 20.34 3.32
N ILE A 182 1.68 20.07 4.44
CA ILE A 182 1.09 20.13 5.80
C ILE A 182 0.60 21.56 6.10
N ASN A 183 1.46 22.56 5.87
CA ASN A 183 1.14 23.96 6.14
C ASN A 183 0.01 24.46 5.25
N LEU A 184 -0.02 24.06 3.97
CA LEU A 184 -1.09 24.40 3.06
C LEU A 184 -2.46 23.92 3.56
N LEU A 185 -2.53 22.70 4.11
CA LEU A 185 -3.76 22.16 4.72
C LEU A 185 -4.11 22.86 6.05
N LYS A 186 -3.11 23.03 6.93
CA LYS A 186 -3.30 23.69 8.24
C LYS A 186 -3.73 25.16 8.08
N SER A 187 -3.27 25.86 7.05
CA SER A 187 -3.61 27.27 6.81
C SER A 187 -5.00 27.48 6.22
N LEU A 188 -5.72 26.41 5.83
CA LEU A 188 -7.04 26.57 5.22
C LEU A 188 -8.02 27.25 6.16
N PRO A 189 -8.87 28.17 5.65
CA PRO A 189 -9.98 28.69 6.43
C PRO A 189 -11.09 27.62 6.56
N LYS A 190 -12.14 27.95 7.32
CA LYS A 190 -13.40 27.20 7.26
C LYS A 190 -13.88 27.17 5.80
N LYS A 191 -14.32 26.00 5.32
CA LYS A 191 -14.71 25.81 3.92
C LYS A 191 -15.81 26.82 3.54
N PRO A 192 -15.59 27.68 2.53
CA PRO A 192 -16.62 28.58 2.03
C PRO A 192 -17.76 27.81 1.36
N ASP A 193 -19.00 28.28 1.53
CA ASP A 193 -20.20 27.59 1.02
C ASP A 193 -20.26 27.51 -0.52
N TYR A 194 -19.63 28.46 -1.22
CA TYR A 194 -19.61 28.50 -2.68
C TYR A 194 -18.67 27.45 -3.30
N ILE A 195 -17.68 26.96 -2.54
CA ILE A 195 -16.76 25.91 -3.01
C ILE A 195 -17.45 24.58 -2.78
N LYS A 196 -17.82 23.86 -3.84
CA LYS A 196 -18.49 22.55 -3.71
C LYS A 196 -17.49 21.41 -3.76
N GLU A 197 -16.43 21.58 -4.52
CA GLU A 197 -15.41 20.58 -4.80
C GLU A 197 -14.65 20.15 -3.53
N PRO A 198 -14.21 18.88 -3.49
CA PRO A 198 -13.30 18.38 -2.46
C PRO A 198 -11.84 18.77 -2.78
N ILE A 199 -11.00 18.74 -1.75
CA ILE A 199 -9.54 18.73 -1.91
C ILE A 199 -9.15 17.39 -2.56
N LEU A 200 -8.31 17.42 -3.59
CA LEU A 200 -7.77 16.22 -4.20
C LEU A 200 -6.32 16.01 -3.75
N ILE A 201 -6.04 14.85 -3.18
CA ILE A 201 -4.68 14.44 -2.79
C ILE A 201 -4.37 13.14 -3.53
N THR A 202 -3.23 13.05 -4.20
CA THR A 202 -2.83 11.82 -4.88
C THR A 202 -1.75 11.06 -4.10
N PHE A 203 -1.70 9.76 -4.35
CA PHE A 203 -0.61 8.86 -3.96
C PHE A 203 -0.44 7.75 -5.01
N LEU A 204 0.00 8.17 -6.19
CA LEU A 204 0.06 7.36 -7.41
C LEU A 204 1.42 6.68 -7.63
N THR A 205 2.47 7.22 -7.01
CA THR A 205 3.87 6.82 -7.21
C THR A 205 4.39 6.02 -6.03
N GLU A 206 5.38 5.14 -6.25
CA GLU A 206 6.06 4.39 -5.17
C GLU A 206 7.01 5.25 -4.30
N LEU A 207 7.06 6.56 -4.54
CA LEU A 207 7.98 7.47 -3.88
C LEU A 207 7.71 7.58 -2.37
N ASP A 208 8.78 7.79 -1.61
CA ASP A 208 8.73 8.29 -0.25
C ASP A 208 8.10 9.69 -0.24
N SER A 209 7.01 9.85 0.50
CA SER A 209 6.11 11.02 0.45
C SER A 209 5.52 11.34 1.83
N PHE A 210 4.52 12.23 1.86
CA PHE A 210 3.80 12.74 3.04
C PHE A 210 3.43 11.69 4.10
N SER A 211 3.06 10.45 3.72
CA SER A 211 2.69 9.39 4.68
C SER A 211 3.79 8.38 4.99
N ASN A 212 4.92 8.47 4.30
CA ASN A 212 6.05 7.57 4.48
C ASN A 212 7.19 8.20 5.30
N PHE A 213 7.17 9.52 5.51
CA PHE A 213 8.17 10.24 6.31
C PHE A 213 7.85 10.15 7.81
N GLU A 214 8.56 9.26 8.51
CA GLU A 214 8.28 8.88 9.90
C GLU A 214 8.14 10.08 10.85
N SER A 215 8.98 11.11 10.71
CA SER A 215 8.99 12.27 11.62
C SER A 215 7.78 13.18 11.49
N THR A 216 7.09 13.23 10.34
CA THR A 216 5.93 14.12 10.11
C THR A 216 4.62 13.39 9.92
N SER A 217 4.61 12.05 9.99
CA SER A 217 3.43 11.21 9.79
C SER A 217 2.24 11.62 10.67
N LEU A 218 2.51 11.91 11.96
CA LEU A 218 1.52 12.41 12.91
C LEU A 218 1.00 13.81 12.54
N GLU A 219 1.88 14.71 12.11
CA GLU A 219 1.49 16.06 11.72
C GLU A 219 0.64 16.09 10.46
N TRP A 220 1.00 15.27 9.46
CA TRP A 220 0.19 15.05 8.27
C TRP A 220 -1.19 14.53 8.64
N HIS A 221 -1.25 13.54 9.51
CA HIS A 221 -2.50 12.98 9.99
C HIS A 221 -3.40 14.04 10.67
N ASN A 222 -2.82 14.83 11.58
CA ASN A 222 -3.53 15.91 12.26
C ASN A 222 -4.01 16.99 11.29
N ALA A 223 -3.20 17.36 10.29
CA ALA A 223 -3.58 18.33 9.28
C ALA A 223 -4.83 17.87 8.48
N LEU A 224 -4.91 16.58 8.12
CA LEU A 224 -6.09 16.01 7.47
C LEU A 224 -7.33 16.08 8.36
N LEU A 225 -7.22 15.76 9.65
CA LEU A 225 -8.33 15.83 10.60
C LEU A 225 -8.82 17.27 10.80
N GLU A 226 -7.91 18.22 11.00
CA GLU A 226 -8.22 19.65 11.14
C GLU A 226 -8.89 20.22 9.88
N THR A 227 -8.40 19.84 8.71
CA THR A 227 -9.00 20.20 7.41
C THR A 227 -10.45 19.75 7.32
N GLN A 228 -10.73 18.51 7.74
CA GLN A 228 -12.09 17.97 7.77
C GLN A 228 -12.99 18.67 8.79
N ALA A 229 -12.45 18.99 9.97
CA ALA A 229 -13.16 19.75 11.00
C ALA A 229 -13.57 21.14 10.50
N LYS A 230 -12.75 21.77 9.67
CA LYS A 230 -13.04 23.05 8.99
C LYS A 230 -14.09 22.97 7.88
N GLY A 231 -14.63 21.80 7.57
CA GLY A 231 -15.70 21.64 6.57
C GLY A 231 -15.25 20.99 5.27
N TRP A 232 -13.95 20.89 5.02
CA TRP A 232 -13.43 20.39 3.75
C TRP A 232 -13.62 18.87 3.61
N SER A 233 -14.05 18.46 2.42
CA SER A 233 -14.00 17.06 1.99
C SER A 233 -12.69 16.80 1.28
N ILE A 234 -12.15 15.60 1.45
CA ILE A 234 -10.87 15.17 0.89
C ILE A 234 -11.12 13.92 0.04
N ASN A 235 -10.76 13.98 -1.23
CA ASN A 235 -10.66 12.85 -2.12
C ASN A 235 -9.18 12.43 -2.17
N LYS A 236 -8.87 11.23 -1.68
CA LYS A 236 -7.53 10.67 -1.74
C LYS A 236 -7.49 9.63 -2.85
N LEU A 237 -6.73 9.89 -3.92
CA LEU A 237 -6.56 8.97 -5.04
C LEU A 237 -5.24 8.19 -4.86
N MET A 238 -5.29 6.86 -4.90
CA MET A 238 -4.15 6.00 -4.65
C MET A 238 -3.94 5.00 -5.78
N ASN A 239 -2.69 4.65 -6.03
CA ASN A 239 -2.34 3.45 -6.79
C ASN A 239 -2.11 2.29 -5.81
N ILE A 240 -2.91 1.24 -5.95
CA ILE A 240 -2.82 0.03 -5.12
C ILE A 240 -2.33 -1.09 -6.02
N ASN A 241 -1.28 -1.79 -5.58
CA ASN A 241 -0.65 -2.89 -6.31
C ASN A 241 -0.23 -4.00 -5.33
N GLU A 242 0.56 -4.96 -5.78
CA GLU A 242 1.00 -6.11 -4.98
C GLU A 242 2.05 -5.75 -3.91
N ASN A 243 2.50 -4.49 -3.79
CA ASN A 243 3.48 -4.06 -2.80
C ASN A 243 2.85 -3.98 -1.40
N ILE A 244 2.94 -5.08 -0.65
CA ILE A 244 2.40 -5.21 0.71
C ILE A 244 2.92 -4.12 1.64
N ASN A 245 4.22 -3.80 1.58
CA ASN A 245 4.82 -2.78 2.47
C ASN A 245 4.23 -1.39 2.21
N ARG A 246 4.01 -1.03 0.93
CA ARG A 246 3.33 0.21 0.57
C ARG A 246 1.87 0.19 1.01
N ASN A 247 1.15 -0.89 0.74
CA ASN A 247 -0.25 -1.00 1.11
C ASN A 247 -0.45 -0.91 2.63
N MET A 248 0.47 -1.46 3.43
CA MET A 248 0.45 -1.29 4.88
C MET A 248 0.61 0.19 5.30
N LYS A 249 1.47 0.96 4.63
CA LYS A 249 1.60 2.40 4.89
C LYS A 249 0.32 3.15 4.51
N ILE A 250 -0.27 2.81 3.36
CA ILE A 250 -1.58 3.34 2.92
C ILE A 250 -2.65 3.03 3.98
N ILE A 251 -2.73 1.78 4.46
CA ILE A 251 -3.64 1.33 5.51
C ILE A 251 -3.45 2.15 6.78
N ASN A 252 -2.22 2.30 7.27
CA ASN A 252 -1.95 3.05 8.48
C ASN A 252 -2.37 4.53 8.36
N GLU A 253 -2.12 5.18 7.21
CA GLU A 253 -2.55 6.56 6.95
C GLU A 253 -4.08 6.68 6.92
N PHE A 254 -4.75 5.79 6.17
CA PHE A 254 -6.18 5.91 5.98
C PHE A 254 -6.98 5.46 7.19
N LEU A 255 -6.55 4.48 7.99
CA LEU A 255 -7.35 3.87 9.07
C LEU A 255 -7.86 4.89 10.10
N VAL A 256 -7.12 5.99 10.28
CA VAL A 256 -7.52 7.04 11.19
C VAL A 256 -8.50 8.04 10.54
N ASN A 257 -8.44 8.21 9.22
CA ASN A 257 -9.34 9.08 8.45
C ASN A 257 -10.59 8.36 7.93
N ILE A 258 -10.53 7.03 7.79
CA ILE A 258 -11.50 6.24 7.03
C ILE A 258 -12.90 6.34 7.61
N MET A 259 -13.05 6.67 8.89
CA MET A 259 -14.34 6.77 9.57
C MET A 259 -15.09 8.05 9.24
N SER A 260 -14.40 9.07 8.76
CA SER A 260 -15.00 10.35 8.42
C SER A 260 -15.77 10.27 7.10
N LYS A 261 -16.99 10.81 7.08
CA LYS A 261 -17.77 11.01 5.85
C LYS A 261 -17.21 12.10 4.93
N LYS A 262 -16.21 12.86 5.39
CA LYS A 262 -15.51 13.87 4.59
C LYS A 262 -14.27 13.32 3.91
N TYR A 263 -13.84 12.10 4.24
CA TYR A 263 -12.67 11.46 3.63
C TYR A 263 -13.11 10.35 2.67
N HIS A 264 -12.69 10.45 1.42
CA HIS A 264 -13.09 9.57 0.33
C HIS A 264 -11.86 8.98 -0.35
N PRO A 265 -11.43 7.77 0.04
CA PRO A 265 -10.34 7.09 -0.62
C PRO A 265 -10.82 6.42 -1.92
N TYR A 266 -10.05 6.61 -2.98
CA TYR A 266 -10.23 6.03 -4.30
C TYR A 266 -8.95 5.31 -4.73
N HIS A 267 -9.10 4.22 -5.50
CA HIS A 267 -8.00 3.50 -6.10
C HIS A 267 -8.12 3.49 -7.62
N LEU A 268 -6.99 3.43 -8.33
CA LEU A 268 -6.98 3.24 -9.78
C LEU A 268 -7.46 1.83 -10.15
N ASN A 269 -8.36 1.74 -11.13
CA ASN A 269 -8.94 0.49 -11.62
C ASN A 269 -8.29 -0.01 -12.93
N LYS A 270 -7.46 0.82 -13.57
CA LYS A 270 -6.65 0.48 -14.74
C LYS A 270 -5.20 0.80 -14.45
N TYR A 271 -4.34 -0.20 -14.63
CA TYR A 271 -2.92 -0.10 -14.38
C TYR A 271 -2.19 0.83 -15.37
N ASP A 272 -2.80 1.25 -16.48
CA ASP A 272 -2.16 2.07 -17.52
C ASP A 272 -2.61 3.54 -17.49
N SER A 273 -2.64 4.18 -16.32
CA SER A 273 -3.00 5.60 -16.23
C SER A 273 -1.82 6.53 -16.53
N ILE A 274 -2.15 7.66 -17.17
CA ILE A 274 -1.23 8.65 -17.78
C ILE A 274 -0.43 9.47 -16.72
N ILE A 275 -0.81 9.41 -15.44
CA ILE A 275 -0.25 10.27 -14.37
C ILE A 275 0.41 9.42 -13.27
N LYS A 276 1.35 8.56 -13.63
CA LYS A 276 2.13 7.77 -12.65
C LYS A 276 3.41 8.45 -12.15
N LEU A 277 3.72 9.66 -12.60
CA LEU A 277 5.05 10.27 -12.38
C LEU A 277 5.07 11.43 -11.39
N ARG A 278 3.92 11.84 -10.83
CA ARG A 278 3.83 13.04 -9.98
C ARG A 278 2.77 12.86 -8.90
N GLU A 279 2.95 13.57 -7.79
CA GLU A 279 1.93 13.68 -6.75
C GLU A 279 1.36 15.09 -6.71
N PHE A 280 0.08 15.21 -6.35
CA PHE A 280 -0.65 16.46 -6.33
C PHE A 280 -1.39 16.64 -5.00
N ILE A 281 -1.37 17.86 -4.48
CA ILE A 281 -2.34 18.36 -3.50
C ILE A 281 -3.05 19.54 -4.14
N MET A 282 -4.27 19.32 -4.61
CA MET A 282 -5.09 20.36 -5.24
C MET A 282 -6.18 20.82 -4.29
N ILE A 283 -6.21 22.12 -4.03
CA ILE A 283 -7.23 22.77 -3.22
C ILE A 283 -8.04 23.69 -4.13
N PRO A 284 -9.34 23.39 -4.33
CA PRO A 284 -10.20 24.16 -5.22
C PRO A 284 -10.14 25.66 -4.94
N SER A 285 -9.96 26.46 -6.00
CA SER A 285 -9.91 27.93 -5.95
C SER A 285 -8.82 28.53 -5.05
N ILE A 286 -7.83 27.74 -4.59
CA ILE A 286 -6.76 28.20 -3.70
C ILE A 286 -5.37 27.95 -4.30
N GLY A 287 -5.12 26.75 -4.82
CA GLY A 287 -3.82 26.40 -5.38
C GLY A 287 -3.62 24.90 -5.52
N ILE A 288 -2.57 24.53 -6.25
CA ILE A 288 -2.13 23.14 -6.43
C ILE A 288 -0.64 23.03 -6.12
N LEU A 289 -0.29 22.06 -5.28
CA LEU A 289 1.08 21.64 -5.04
C LEU A 289 1.40 20.46 -5.95
N VAL A 290 2.26 20.67 -6.93
CA VAL A 290 2.76 19.64 -7.84
C VAL A 290 4.09 19.13 -7.30
N CYS A 291 4.09 17.93 -6.72
CA CYS A 291 5.26 17.32 -6.12
C CYS A 291 6.00 16.46 -7.14
N LEU A 292 7.32 16.61 -7.13
CA LEU A 292 8.24 16.03 -8.09
C LEU A 292 9.38 15.33 -7.37
N CYS A 293 9.99 14.42 -8.11
CA CYS A 293 11.25 13.79 -7.79
C CYS A 293 12.25 14.30 -8.83
N SER A 294 13.31 14.97 -8.37
CA SER A 294 14.25 15.72 -9.21
C SER A 294 15.71 15.34 -9.01
N GLU A 295 16.12 15.01 -7.79
CA GLU A 295 17.49 14.60 -7.46
C GLU A 295 17.56 13.12 -7.03
N ASN A 296 16.55 12.65 -6.29
CA ASN A 296 16.53 11.30 -5.75
C ASN A 296 15.28 10.52 -6.18
N ALA A 297 15.49 9.53 -7.05
CA ALA A 297 14.47 8.64 -7.63
C ALA A 297 13.52 7.94 -6.63
N ASP A 298 13.87 7.91 -5.34
CA ASP A 298 13.12 7.21 -4.31
C ASP A 298 12.21 8.13 -3.47
N ARG A 299 12.28 9.47 -3.60
CA ARG A 299 11.49 10.41 -2.77
C ARG A 299 11.03 11.67 -3.52
N ILE A 300 9.99 12.31 -3.01
CA ILE A 300 9.67 13.68 -3.42
C ILE A 300 10.68 14.66 -2.82
N ASP A 301 11.25 15.56 -3.62
CA ASP A 301 12.30 16.48 -3.18
C ASP A 301 12.13 17.90 -3.73
N SER A 302 11.23 18.09 -4.70
CA SER A 302 10.86 19.41 -5.19
C SER A 302 9.35 19.52 -5.39
N ALA A 303 8.82 20.74 -5.31
CA ALA A 303 7.44 21.00 -5.63
C ALA A 303 7.22 22.40 -6.21
N PHE A 304 6.19 22.53 -7.03
CA PHE A 304 5.65 23.81 -7.47
C PHE A 304 4.33 24.06 -6.76
N LEU A 305 4.24 25.14 -6.00
CA LEU A 305 2.97 25.67 -5.51
C LEU A 305 2.45 26.68 -6.53
N ILE A 306 1.39 26.32 -7.25
CA ILE A 306 0.82 27.11 -8.33
C ILE A 306 -0.53 27.65 -7.89
N ARG A 307 -0.75 28.96 -8.06
CA ARG A 307 -2.02 29.65 -7.73
C ARG A 307 -2.69 30.33 -8.93
N ASP A 308 -2.08 30.24 -10.10
CA ASP A 308 -2.62 30.78 -11.35
C ASP A 308 -3.89 30.04 -11.80
N GLU A 309 -4.98 30.77 -12.02
CA GLU A 309 -6.29 30.19 -12.33
C GLU A 309 -6.31 29.36 -13.63
N GLN A 310 -5.55 29.77 -14.65
CA GLN A 310 -5.49 29.06 -15.92
C GLN A 310 -4.73 27.73 -15.74
N ALA A 311 -3.60 27.77 -15.03
CA ALA A 311 -2.84 26.57 -14.70
C ALA A 311 -3.65 25.60 -13.81
N LEU A 312 -4.37 26.12 -12.81
CA LEU A 312 -5.29 25.36 -11.98
C LEU A 312 -6.37 24.67 -12.82
N SER A 313 -6.98 25.39 -13.76
CA SER A 313 -8.02 24.84 -14.66
C SER A 313 -7.46 23.72 -15.56
N ALA A 314 -6.29 23.93 -16.16
CA ALA A 314 -5.64 22.95 -17.02
C ALA A 314 -5.25 21.67 -16.25
N LEU A 315 -4.61 21.81 -15.09
CA LEU A 315 -4.22 20.69 -14.24
C LEU A 315 -5.44 19.96 -13.67
N LYS A 316 -6.51 20.68 -13.31
CA LYS A 316 -7.78 20.08 -12.93
C LYS A 316 -8.33 19.20 -14.04
N GLY A 317 -8.37 19.69 -15.29
CA GLY A 317 -8.85 18.91 -16.43
C GLY A 317 -8.09 17.59 -16.61
N ALA A 318 -6.76 17.61 -16.42
CA ALA A 318 -5.95 16.39 -16.45
C ALA A 318 -6.26 15.42 -15.29
N LEU A 319 -6.46 15.94 -14.09
CA LEU A 319 -6.81 15.13 -12.90
C LEU A 319 -8.24 14.57 -12.99
N ASP A 320 -9.19 15.32 -13.53
CA ASP A 320 -10.58 14.90 -13.76
C ASP A 320 -10.64 13.70 -14.73
N LEU A 321 -9.77 13.68 -15.76
CA LEU A 321 -9.62 12.50 -16.62
C LEU A 321 -9.11 11.28 -15.85
N CYS A 322 -8.21 11.47 -14.88
CA CYS A 322 -7.76 10.37 -14.03
C CYS A 322 -8.87 9.82 -13.15
N ILE A 323 -9.76 10.67 -12.63
CA ILE A 323 -10.89 10.26 -11.78
C ILE A 323 -11.80 9.24 -12.50
N ASN A 324 -11.94 9.32 -13.83
CA ASN A 324 -12.70 8.35 -14.63
C ASN A 324 -12.16 6.91 -14.55
N TYR A 325 -10.88 6.74 -14.18
CA TYR A 325 -10.24 5.44 -14.01
C TYR A 325 -10.11 5.03 -12.54
N THR A 326 -10.95 5.59 -11.67
CA THR A 326 -10.91 5.33 -10.24
C THR A 326 -12.15 4.59 -9.77
N LYS A 327 -12.02 3.86 -8.67
CA LYS A 327 -13.13 3.28 -7.92
C LYS A 327 -13.00 3.65 -6.45
N PRO A 328 -14.10 3.88 -5.73
CA PRO A 328 -14.07 4.01 -4.29
C PRO A 328 -13.38 2.80 -3.67
N LEU A 329 -12.46 3.03 -2.71
CA LEU A 329 -11.87 1.94 -1.94
C LEU A 329 -12.87 1.39 -0.90
N ILE A 330 -13.68 2.28 -0.33
CA ILE A 330 -14.75 1.92 0.60
C ILE A 330 -16.01 1.62 -0.22
N THR A 331 -16.51 0.41 -0.11
CA THR A 331 -17.75 0.00 -0.78
C THR A 331 -18.97 0.48 -0.01
N ASN A 332 -18.96 0.29 1.31
CA ASN A 332 -20.08 0.62 2.20
C ASN A 332 -19.62 1.31 3.49
N ARG A 333 -20.47 2.18 4.03
CA ARG A 333 -20.30 2.83 5.34
C ARG A 333 -21.53 2.60 6.21
N PHE A 334 -21.34 2.10 7.42
CA PHE A 334 -22.42 1.84 8.37
C PHE A 334 -22.22 2.60 9.68
N ALA A 335 -23.32 2.98 10.33
CA ALA A 335 -23.30 3.37 11.73
C ALA A 335 -23.49 2.12 12.60
N GLU A 336 -22.92 2.08 13.81
CA GLU A 336 -23.01 0.92 14.72
C GLU A 336 -24.44 0.41 14.96
N GLN A 337 -25.42 1.32 15.01
CA GLN A 337 -26.83 1.00 15.25
C GLN A 337 -27.60 0.57 13.99
N ASN A 338 -26.91 0.48 12.85
CA ASN A 338 -27.55 0.19 11.57
C ASN A 338 -27.65 -1.33 11.36
N ILE A 339 -28.88 -1.84 11.21
CA ILE A 339 -29.13 -3.25 10.86
C ILE A 339 -28.50 -3.64 9.51
N GLY A 340 -28.19 -2.67 8.66
CA GLY A 340 -27.38 -2.86 7.45
C GLY A 340 -26.02 -3.49 7.75
N LEU A 341 -25.37 -3.12 8.86
CA LEU A 341 -24.10 -3.74 9.28
C LEU A 341 -24.27 -5.24 9.57
N LEU A 342 -25.28 -5.61 10.35
CA LEU A 342 -25.56 -7.02 10.64
C LEU A 342 -25.90 -7.81 9.38
N THR A 343 -26.56 -7.15 8.42
CA THR A 343 -26.87 -7.76 7.13
C THR A 343 -25.60 -8.01 6.32
N GLU A 344 -24.68 -7.04 6.31
CA GLU A 344 -23.38 -7.16 5.62
C GLU A 344 -22.52 -8.27 6.24
N ILE A 345 -22.41 -8.32 7.56
CA ILE A 345 -21.68 -9.38 8.27
C ILE A 345 -22.29 -10.74 7.92
N ALA A 346 -23.62 -10.88 7.96
CA ALA A 346 -24.29 -12.12 7.59
C ALA A 346 -24.01 -12.54 6.14
N ASN A 347 -24.01 -11.59 5.20
CA ASN A 347 -23.65 -11.87 3.81
C ASN A 347 -22.21 -12.38 3.69
N TYR A 348 -21.28 -11.84 4.46
CA TYR A 348 -19.88 -12.28 4.44
C TYR A 348 -19.71 -13.66 5.09
N GLU A 349 -20.36 -13.92 6.23
CA GLU A 349 -20.33 -15.25 6.86
C GLU A 349 -20.85 -16.37 5.94
N GLU A 350 -21.77 -16.05 5.03
CA GLU A 350 -22.29 -16.99 4.03
C GLU A 350 -21.27 -17.33 2.92
N LEU A 351 -20.24 -16.49 2.72
CA LEU A 351 -19.17 -16.77 1.77
C LEU A 351 -18.32 -17.96 2.22
N SER A 352 -17.80 -18.68 1.23
CA SER A 352 -16.88 -19.79 1.45
C SER A 352 -15.46 -19.26 1.64
N GLY A 353 -14.67 -19.87 2.52
CA GLY A 353 -13.28 -19.45 2.77
C GLY A 353 -12.96 -19.31 4.25
N ASP A 354 -11.67 -19.15 4.54
CA ASP A 354 -11.19 -18.90 5.90
C ASP A 354 -11.70 -17.56 6.43
N ARG A 355 -11.88 -17.49 7.75
CA ARG A 355 -12.31 -16.31 8.46
C ARG A 355 -11.26 -15.91 9.49
N PHE A 356 -10.86 -14.66 9.44
CA PHE A 356 -9.93 -14.07 10.38
C PHE A 356 -10.57 -12.86 11.04
N THR A 357 -10.58 -12.80 12.37
CA THR A 357 -11.03 -11.61 13.07
C THR A 357 -10.00 -11.13 14.07
N PHE A 358 -9.70 -9.84 14.04
CA PHE A 358 -8.83 -9.21 15.01
C PHE A 358 -9.55 -8.04 15.64
N ASN A 359 -9.70 -8.10 16.96
CA ASN A 359 -10.21 -7.05 17.81
C ASN A 359 -11.55 -6.43 17.39
N PHE A 360 -12.45 -7.21 16.75
CA PHE A 360 -13.90 -6.97 16.76
C PHE A 360 -14.39 -7.04 18.22
N SER A 361 -15.48 -6.35 18.56
CA SER A 361 -16.23 -6.65 19.77
C SER A 361 -16.58 -8.15 19.84
N LEU A 362 -17.19 -8.64 20.93
CA LEU A 362 -17.61 -10.04 21.00
C LEU A 362 -18.29 -10.48 19.69
N ASN A 363 -17.65 -11.45 19.02
CA ASN A 363 -18.13 -11.97 17.75
C ASN A 363 -19.54 -12.53 17.95
N TYR A 364 -20.50 -12.11 17.11
CA TYR A 364 -21.89 -12.55 17.20
C TYR A 364 -22.02 -14.08 17.20
N ILE A 365 -21.13 -14.81 16.50
CA ILE A 365 -21.10 -16.27 16.47
C ILE A 365 -20.75 -16.88 17.85
N MET A 366 -20.03 -16.18 18.73
CA MET A 366 -19.69 -16.67 20.07
C MET A 366 -20.78 -16.42 21.11
N ILE A 367 -21.66 -15.46 20.85
CA ILE A 367 -22.74 -15.14 21.79
C ILE A 367 -23.77 -16.29 21.75
N PRO A 368 -24.35 -16.72 22.87
CA PRO A 368 -25.53 -17.58 22.87
C PRO A 368 -26.78 -16.80 22.42
N LEU A 369 -27.71 -17.42 21.70
CA LEU A 369 -28.90 -16.72 21.16
C LEU A 369 -29.68 -15.97 22.24
N GLU A 370 -29.83 -16.57 23.43
CA GLU A 370 -30.50 -15.98 24.59
C GLU A 370 -29.81 -14.75 25.18
N LEU A 371 -28.51 -14.55 24.89
CA LEU A 371 -27.72 -13.43 25.39
C LEU A 371 -27.54 -12.30 24.37
N VAL A 372 -28.02 -12.47 23.13
CA VAL A 372 -27.84 -11.49 22.05
C VAL A 372 -28.37 -10.11 22.45
N GLU A 373 -29.50 -10.06 23.15
CA GLU A 373 -30.07 -8.79 23.61
C GLU A 373 -29.20 -8.11 24.67
N LYS A 374 -28.57 -8.88 25.54
CA LYS A 374 -27.73 -8.38 26.64
C LYS A 374 -26.40 -7.81 26.15
N PHE A 375 -25.84 -8.40 25.09
CA PHE A 375 -24.58 -7.96 24.47
C PHE A 375 -24.76 -7.00 23.29
N SER A 376 -26.00 -6.69 22.90
CA SER A 376 -26.27 -5.68 21.88
C SER A 376 -26.03 -4.28 22.48
N PHE A 377 -24.80 -3.76 22.32
CA PHE A 377 -24.29 -2.52 22.93
C PHE A 377 -25.01 -1.20 22.54
N SER A 378 -26.24 -1.22 22.03
CA SER A 378 -26.97 -0.01 21.66
C SER A 378 -28.46 -0.11 21.88
N THR A 379 -28.91 0.39 23.03
CA THR A 379 -29.78 1.57 23.22
C THR A 379 -30.70 1.34 24.42
N LYS A 380 -30.71 2.28 25.37
CA LYS A 380 -31.79 2.37 26.39
C LYS A 380 -33.16 2.60 25.73
N GLU A 381 -33.19 2.94 24.45
CA GLU A 381 -34.41 3.03 23.64
C GLU A 381 -34.91 1.64 23.24
N LYS A 382 -36.19 1.39 23.46
CA LYS A 382 -36.89 0.22 22.91
C LYS A 382 -36.77 0.23 21.39
N MET A 383 -36.11 -0.77 20.82
CA MET A 383 -36.16 -1.02 19.39
C MET A 383 -37.60 -1.39 18.99
N SER A 384 -38.05 -0.94 17.82
CA SER A 384 -39.32 -1.40 17.24
C SER A 384 -39.28 -2.91 16.93
N ASP A 385 -40.40 -3.61 17.03
CA ASP A 385 -40.50 -5.06 16.79
C ASP A 385 -39.92 -5.50 15.42
N LYS A 386 -40.13 -4.71 14.36
CA LYS A 386 -39.55 -4.97 13.03
C LYS A 386 -38.02 -5.01 13.04
N LYS A 387 -37.38 -4.14 13.83
CA LYS A 387 -35.92 -4.06 13.95
C LYS A 387 -35.38 -5.24 14.75
N ILE A 388 -36.08 -5.64 15.82
CA ILE A 388 -35.76 -6.82 16.64
C ILE A 388 -35.82 -8.08 15.77
N PHE A 389 -36.94 -8.28 15.05
CA PHE A 389 -37.11 -9.41 14.15
C PHE A 389 -35.99 -9.50 13.10
N LYS A 390 -35.62 -8.37 12.48
CA LYS A 390 -34.56 -8.34 11.47
C LYS A 390 -33.19 -8.66 12.08
N ARG A 391 -32.87 -8.15 13.27
CA ARG A 391 -31.64 -8.48 14.01
C ARG A 391 -31.56 -9.99 14.26
N ASP A 392 -32.61 -10.57 14.83
CA ASP A 392 -32.66 -11.98 15.18
C ASP A 392 -32.57 -12.88 13.93
N TYR A 393 -33.18 -12.43 12.83
CA TYR A 393 -33.06 -13.08 11.53
C TYR A 393 -31.60 -13.09 11.02
N GLN A 394 -30.91 -11.95 11.04
CA GLN A 394 -29.50 -11.90 10.64
C GLN A 394 -28.61 -12.76 11.54
N TYR A 395 -28.92 -12.77 12.84
CA TYR A 395 -28.20 -13.59 13.79
C TYR A 395 -28.31 -15.09 13.50
N LYS A 396 -29.53 -15.57 13.22
CA LYS A 396 -29.77 -16.96 12.82
C LYS A 396 -29.08 -17.29 11.49
N ARG A 397 -29.03 -16.36 10.53
CA ARG A 397 -28.27 -16.53 9.29
C ARG A 397 -26.78 -16.74 9.56
N MET A 398 -26.17 -15.87 10.37
CA MET A 398 -24.75 -15.99 10.75
C MET A 398 -24.44 -17.33 11.41
N LYS A 399 -25.27 -17.80 12.35
CA LYS A 399 -25.09 -19.11 12.99
C LYS A 399 -25.18 -20.28 12.00
N LYS A 400 -26.21 -20.27 11.14
CA LYS A 400 -26.37 -21.29 10.10
C LYS A 400 -25.19 -21.31 9.12
N ALA A 401 -24.69 -20.12 8.76
CA ALA A 401 -23.52 -19.98 7.91
C ALA A 401 -22.27 -20.55 8.61
N PHE A 402 -22.04 -20.18 9.87
CA PHE A 402 -20.96 -20.74 10.68
C PHE A 402 -20.99 -22.27 10.73
N ASP A 403 -22.13 -22.88 11.09
CA ASP A 403 -22.27 -24.34 11.21
C ASP A 403 -21.98 -25.07 9.89
N LYS A 404 -22.28 -24.43 8.75
CA LYS A 404 -21.97 -24.95 7.42
C LYS A 404 -20.47 -24.81 7.11
N GLN A 405 -19.90 -23.64 7.35
CA GLN A 405 -18.57 -23.27 6.87
C GLN A 405 -17.44 -23.81 7.77
N ILE A 406 -17.65 -23.91 9.09
CA ILE A 406 -16.62 -24.35 10.05
C ILE A 406 -16.08 -25.75 9.79
N LYS A 407 -16.85 -26.58 9.07
CA LYS A 407 -16.46 -27.94 8.68
C LYS A 407 -15.29 -27.96 7.69
N ASN A 408 -15.16 -26.94 6.86
CA ASN A 408 -14.24 -26.92 5.72
C ASN A 408 -13.19 -25.81 5.77
N TYR A 409 -13.40 -24.78 6.58
CA TYR A 409 -12.58 -23.57 6.60
C TYR A 409 -12.12 -23.22 8.00
N LYS A 410 -10.99 -22.52 8.09
CA LYS A 410 -10.41 -22.05 9.36
C LYS A 410 -11.16 -20.82 9.86
N PHE A 411 -11.39 -20.78 11.17
CA PHE A 411 -11.95 -19.64 11.87
C PHE A 411 -10.98 -19.27 12.99
N LEU A 412 -10.24 -18.16 12.79
CA LEU A 412 -9.24 -17.68 13.73
C LEU A 412 -9.67 -16.32 14.27
N ASP A 413 -9.85 -16.25 15.59
CA ASP A 413 -10.26 -15.02 16.26
C ASP A 413 -9.16 -14.58 17.24
N ILE A 414 -8.71 -13.33 17.14
CA ILE A 414 -7.70 -12.75 18.03
C ILE A 414 -8.35 -11.71 18.95
N TYR A 415 -8.19 -11.90 20.26
CA TYR A 415 -8.67 -10.99 21.30
C TYR A 415 -7.56 -10.48 22.20
N SER A 416 -7.66 -9.23 22.66
CA SER A 416 -6.84 -8.75 23.76
C SER A 416 -7.32 -9.36 25.09
N LYS A 417 -6.41 -9.84 25.93
CA LYS A 417 -6.74 -10.28 27.30
C LYS A 417 -7.40 -9.16 28.10
N VAL A 418 -6.91 -7.93 27.95
CA VAL A 418 -7.48 -6.74 28.61
C VAL A 418 -8.94 -6.51 28.23
N PHE A 419 -9.33 -6.79 26.98
CA PHE A 419 -10.73 -6.68 26.56
C PHE A 419 -11.62 -7.66 27.33
N ILE A 420 -11.20 -8.92 27.43
CA ILE A 420 -11.93 -9.97 28.16
C ILE A 420 -12.00 -9.66 29.66
N GLU A 421 -10.89 -9.23 30.27
CA GLU A 421 -10.85 -8.80 31.67
C GLU A 421 -11.78 -7.60 31.93
N ASN A 422 -11.86 -6.67 30.99
CA ASN A 422 -12.77 -5.53 31.09
C ASN A 422 -14.23 -5.95 30.97
N LEU A 423 -14.58 -6.97 30.18
CA LEU A 423 -15.95 -7.53 30.16
C LEU A 423 -16.37 -8.06 31.54
N ILE A 424 -15.47 -8.75 32.24
CA ILE A 424 -15.68 -9.24 33.61
C ILE A 424 -15.84 -8.08 34.59
N LYS A 425 -15.05 -7.01 34.45
CA LYS A 425 -15.19 -5.81 35.30
C LYS A 425 -16.51 -5.09 35.04
N LEU A 426 -16.91 -4.98 33.78
CA LEU A 426 -18.17 -4.34 33.37
C LEU A 426 -19.38 -5.07 33.94
N SER A 427 -19.37 -6.42 33.94
CA SER A 427 -20.48 -7.19 34.49
C SER A 427 -20.65 -7.06 36.00
N LYS A 428 -19.64 -6.54 36.70
CA LYS A 428 -19.70 -6.23 38.14
C LYS A 428 -20.21 -4.82 38.40
N SER A 429 -20.38 -4.00 37.36
CA SER A 429 -20.90 -2.64 37.51
C SER A 429 -22.43 -2.65 37.52
N PRO A 430 -23.08 -2.03 38.52
CA PRO A 430 -24.54 -1.92 38.59
C PRO A 430 -25.12 -1.04 37.47
N LEU A 431 -24.28 -0.39 36.68
CA LEU A 431 -24.66 0.49 35.58
C LEU A 431 -24.87 -0.25 34.24
N THR A 432 -24.65 -1.57 34.21
CA THR A 432 -24.77 -2.38 32.99
C THR A 432 -25.88 -3.43 33.10
N GLN A 433 -26.43 -3.87 31.95
CA GLN A 433 -27.39 -4.98 31.89
C GLN A 433 -26.71 -6.36 31.83
N ILE A 434 -25.38 -6.39 31.84
CA ILE A 434 -24.59 -7.60 31.73
C ILE A 434 -24.27 -8.04 33.17
N GLU A 435 -24.67 -9.26 33.51
CA GLU A 435 -24.45 -9.84 34.83
C GLU A 435 -23.31 -10.85 34.75
N PRO A 436 -22.66 -11.20 35.88
CA PRO A 436 -21.65 -12.25 35.91
C PRO A 436 -22.14 -13.57 35.30
N SER A 437 -23.41 -13.93 35.52
CA SER A 437 -24.06 -15.11 34.94
C SER A 437 -24.08 -15.10 33.40
N HIS A 438 -24.27 -13.94 32.78
CA HIS A 438 -24.23 -13.79 31.32
C HIS A 438 -22.80 -13.97 30.78
N ILE A 439 -21.78 -13.49 31.51
CA ILE A 439 -20.37 -13.69 31.13
C ILE A 439 -19.98 -15.16 31.26
N LEU A 440 -20.41 -15.85 32.33
CA LEU A 440 -20.16 -17.28 32.52
C LEU A 440 -20.70 -18.09 31.34
N LYS A 441 -21.96 -17.91 30.98
CA LYS A 441 -22.58 -18.59 29.82
C LYS A 441 -21.88 -18.28 28.49
N LEU A 442 -21.38 -17.05 28.32
CA LEU A 442 -20.58 -16.70 27.15
C LEU A 442 -19.27 -17.49 27.11
N PHE A 443 -18.54 -17.56 28.23
CA PHE A 443 -17.28 -18.30 28.32
C PHE A 443 -17.49 -19.81 28.18
N GLU A 444 -18.57 -20.36 28.75
CA GLU A 444 -18.99 -21.75 28.53
C GLU A 444 -19.20 -22.04 27.04
N ASN A 445 -19.89 -21.15 26.32
CA ASN A 445 -20.10 -21.33 24.89
C ASN A 445 -18.79 -21.21 24.08
N ILE A 446 -17.89 -20.31 24.46
CA ILE A 446 -16.56 -20.19 23.83
C ILE A 446 -15.76 -21.49 24.03
N ILE A 447 -15.71 -22.02 25.26
CA ILE A 447 -15.03 -23.28 25.58
C ILE A 447 -15.67 -24.44 24.81
N TYR A 448 -17.00 -24.51 24.77
CA TYR A 448 -17.72 -25.51 23.97
C TYR A 448 -17.30 -25.45 22.51
N MET A 449 -17.26 -24.27 21.89
CA MET A 449 -16.84 -24.11 20.50
C MET A 449 -15.39 -24.55 20.26
N LEU A 450 -14.46 -24.17 21.15
CA LEU A 450 -13.04 -24.58 21.06
C LEU A 450 -12.87 -26.10 21.13
N LYS A 451 -13.63 -26.76 22.01
CA LYS A 451 -13.63 -28.23 22.16
C LYS A 451 -14.34 -28.94 21.00
N ARG A 452 -15.43 -28.37 20.46
CA ARG A 452 -16.30 -29.02 19.46
C ARG A 452 -15.74 -29.00 18.04
N TYR A 453 -15.01 -27.95 17.67
CA TYR A 453 -14.64 -27.67 16.28
C TYR A 453 -13.13 -27.53 16.10
N ASP A 454 -12.50 -28.47 15.39
CA ASP A 454 -11.05 -28.48 15.12
C ASP A 454 -10.57 -27.20 14.41
N ASN A 455 -11.36 -26.70 13.46
CA ASN A 455 -11.02 -25.53 12.65
C ASN A 455 -11.27 -24.18 13.33
N TYR A 456 -11.71 -24.16 14.59
CA TYR A 456 -11.96 -22.93 15.34
C TYR A 456 -10.88 -22.71 16.41
N ASN A 457 -10.17 -21.59 16.34
CA ASN A 457 -9.09 -21.27 17.28
C ASN A 457 -9.15 -19.81 17.73
N ILE A 458 -8.68 -19.55 18.95
CA ILE A 458 -8.58 -18.21 19.51
C ILE A 458 -7.12 -17.90 19.87
N GLY A 459 -6.65 -16.73 19.47
CA GLY A 459 -5.36 -16.16 19.90
C GLY A 459 -5.57 -15.05 20.94
N LEU A 460 -4.84 -15.09 22.03
CA LEU A 460 -4.91 -14.12 23.12
C LEU A 460 -3.68 -13.19 23.11
N LEU A 461 -3.91 -11.89 22.92
CA LEU A 461 -2.84 -10.89 22.91
C LEU A 461 -2.73 -10.15 24.24
N ASP A 462 -1.49 -10.06 24.73
CA ASP A 462 -1.11 -9.18 25.83
C ASP A 462 -1.04 -7.72 25.35
N SER A 463 -1.33 -6.78 26.24
CA SER A 463 -1.50 -5.36 25.92
C SER A 463 -0.23 -4.67 25.37
N SER A 464 0.95 -5.21 25.68
CA SER A 464 2.26 -4.70 25.23
C SER A 464 2.47 -4.78 23.71
N ASN A 465 1.77 -5.70 23.04
CA ASN A 465 1.98 -6.02 21.63
C ASN A 465 1.06 -5.21 20.68
N LEU A 466 0.22 -4.31 21.20
CA LEU A 466 -0.85 -3.64 20.46
C LEU A 466 -0.42 -2.35 19.71
N ARG A 467 0.87 -2.08 19.51
CA ARG A 467 1.36 -0.72 19.19
C ARG A 467 0.88 -0.11 17.87
N THR A 468 0.58 -0.90 16.85
CA THR A 468 0.27 -0.37 15.50
C THR A 468 -1.23 -0.33 15.16
N LEU A 469 -2.07 -1.16 15.80
CA LEU A 469 -3.50 -1.30 15.48
C LEU A 469 -4.41 -1.45 16.72
N SER A 470 -3.95 -1.01 17.91
CA SER A 470 -4.72 -1.01 19.17
C SER A 470 -6.11 -0.40 19.05
N ASN A 471 -6.34 0.44 18.04
CA ASN A 471 -7.55 1.23 17.88
C ASN A 471 -8.47 0.70 16.77
N PHE A 472 -8.23 -0.47 16.16
CA PHE A 472 -9.12 -0.96 15.09
C PHE A 472 -9.53 -2.43 15.25
N SER A 473 -10.73 -2.73 14.74
CA SER A 473 -11.30 -4.07 14.61
C SER A 473 -11.43 -4.47 13.15
N CYS A 474 -11.08 -5.72 12.85
CA CYS A 474 -11.21 -6.32 11.53
C CYS A 474 -12.04 -7.59 11.56
N MET A 475 -12.82 -7.80 10.50
CA MET A 475 -13.21 -9.13 10.05
C MET A 475 -12.79 -9.29 8.59
N ILE A 476 -12.05 -10.35 8.30
CA ILE A 476 -11.59 -10.74 6.97
C ILE A 476 -12.27 -12.05 6.61
N LYS A 477 -12.89 -12.09 5.44
CA LYS A 477 -13.56 -13.29 4.93
C LYS A 477 -13.48 -13.30 3.41
N ASP A 478 -12.81 -14.31 2.87
CA ASP A 478 -12.57 -14.42 1.42
C ASP A 478 -11.96 -13.12 0.84
N SER A 479 -12.60 -12.48 -0.14
CA SER A 479 -12.12 -11.26 -0.81
C SER A 479 -12.64 -9.97 -0.16
N ASN A 480 -13.06 -10.01 1.11
CA ASN A 480 -13.70 -8.88 1.77
C ASN A 480 -13.15 -8.61 3.18
N VAL A 481 -13.15 -7.33 3.54
CA VAL A 481 -12.77 -6.85 4.86
C VAL A 481 -13.82 -5.87 5.39
N ILE A 482 -14.23 -6.06 6.65
CA ILE A 482 -15.00 -5.08 7.43
C ILE A 482 -14.09 -4.51 8.51
N LEU A 483 -14.00 -3.18 8.58
CA LEU A 483 -13.19 -2.46 9.55
C LEU A 483 -14.08 -1.59 10.47
N THR A 484 -13.69 -1.46 11.73
CA THR A 484 -14.09 -0.33 12.58
C THR A 484 -12.91 0.20 13.40
N ASN A 485 -13.04 1.43 13.91
CA ASN A 485 -12.05 2.11 14.72
C ASN A 485 -12.69 2.42 16.09
N TYR A 486 -11.92 2.20 17.15
CA TYR A 486 -12.16 2.67 18.49
C TYR A 486 -11.40 3.99 18.68
N SER A 487 -11.97 5.11 18.22
CA SER A 487 -11.33 6.39 18.48
C SER A 487 -11.60 6.87 19.92
N ASP A 488 -10.53 6.80 20.70
CA ASP A 488 -10.07 7.69 21.78
C ASP A 488 -10.74 7.63 23.17
N ARG A 489 -9.92 7.23 24.15
CA ARG A 489 -10.18 7.23 25.60
C ARG A 489 -10.36 8.64 26.18
N ASN A 490 -10.10 9.71 25.41
CA ASN A 490 -10.14 11.09 25.88
C ASN A 490 -11.31 11.95 25.35
N LYS A 491 -12.10 11.50 24.38
CA LYS A 491 -13.29 12.23 23.89
C LYS A 491 -14.54 11.40 24.07
N ARG A 492 -15.49 11.90 24.88
CA ARG A 492 -16.76 11.25 25.29
C ARG A 492 -17.76 10.93 24.15
N ILE A 493 -17.33 10.81 22.89
CA ILE A 493 -18.20 10.47 21.76
C ILE A 493 -17.55 9.33 20.96
N ILE A 494 -17.95 8.10 21.27
CA ILE A 494 -17.63 6.90 20.50
C ILE A 494 -18.69 6.80 19.39
N ASN A 495 -18.49 7.49 18.27
CA ASN A 495 -19.25 7.20 17.05
C ASN A 495 -18.49 6.11 16.29
N LYS A 496 -18.75 4.83 16.58
CA LYS A 496 -18.19 3.73 15.78
C LYS A 496 -18.88 3.74 14.41
N SER A 497 -18.14 4.20 13.41
CA SER A 497 -18.49 3.95 12.03
C SER A 497 -17.95 2.58 11.62
N TRP A 498 -18.44 2.00 10.55
CA TRP A 498 -17.96 0.73 10.03
C TRP A 498 -17.79 0.90 8.53
N VAL A 499 -16.76 0.28 7.96
CA VAL A 499 -16.46 0.37 6.54
C VAL A 499 -16.20 -1.01 5.95
N SER A 500 -16.70 -1.24 4.75
CA SER A 500 -16.40 -2.43 3.96
C SER A 500 -15.41 -2.10 2.85
N ILE A 501 -14.47 -3.01 2.60
CA ILE A 501 -13.47 -2.94 1.54
C ILE A 501 -13.39 -4.30 0.85
N SER A 502 -13.33 -4.30 -0.48
CA SER A 502 -13.20 -5.52 -1.30
C SER A 502 -12.11 -5.43 -2.37
N GLU A 503 -11.22 -4.44 -2.29
CA GLU A 503 -10.07 -4.35 -3.19
C GLU A 503 -9.07 -5.47 -2.85
N PRO A 504 -8.71 -6.36 -3.80
CA PRO A 504 -7.97 -7.59 -3.50
C PRO A 504 -6.61 -7.39 -2.85
N ASN A 505 -5.83 -6.39 -3.26
CA ASN A 505 -4.49 -6.17 -2.73
C ASN A 505 -4.55 -5.65 -1.28
N ILE A 506 -5.51 -4.79 -0.95
CA ILE A 506 -5.77 -4.33 0.43
C ILE A 506 -6.26 -5.48 1.28
N VAL A 507 -7.20 -6.30 0.79
CA VAL A 507 -7.68 -7.50 1.49
C VAL A 507 -6.52 -8.46 1.80
N ASN A 508 -5.69 -8.73 0.80
CA ASN A 508 -4.51 -9.58 0.96
C ASN A 508 -3.50 -8.98 1.95
N THR A 509 -3.34 -7.66 1.94
CA THR A 509 -2.48 -6.95 2.90
C THR A 509 -2.98 -7.11 4.34
N PHE A 510 -4.29 -6.95 4.58
CA PHE A 510 -4.89 -7.23 5.89
C PHE A 510 -4.73 -8.70 6.31
N LYS A 511 -4.85 -9.64 5.36
CA LYS A 511 -4.67 -11.06 5.63
C LYS A 511 -3.24 -11.38 6.05
N ASN A 512 -2.24 -10.94 5.29
CA ASN A 512 -0.82 -11.14 5.63
C ASN A 512 -0.50 -10.56 7.01
N TYR A 513 -1.01 -9.36 7.30
CA TYR A 513 -0.85 -8.75 8.61
C TYR A 513 -1.47 -9.59 9.74
N PHE A 514 -2.66 -10.15 9.52
CA PHE A 514 -3.30 -11.04 10.49
C PHE A 514 -2.45 -12.30 10.73
N GLU A 515 -1.92 -12.89 9.67
CA GLU A 515 -1.05 -14.08 9.75
C GLU A 515 0.25 -13.77 10.52
N ASP A 516 0.91 -12.66 10.21
CA ASP A 516 2.09 -12.18 10.95
C ASP A 516 1.78 -12.00 12.44
N LEU A 517 0.62 -11.41 12.77
CA LEU A 517 0.18 -11.22 14.14
C LEU A 517 -0.09 -12.56 14.84
N TRP A 518 -0.76 -13.48 14.15
CA TRP A 518 -1.07 -14.82 14.65
C TRP A 518 0.21 -15.63 14.95
N ASP A 519 1.22 -15.52 14.09
CA ASP A 519 2.50 -16.21 14.24
C ASP A 519 3.28 -15.68 15.44
N GLN A 520 3.23 -14.37 15.70
CA GLN A 520 3.86 -13.73 16.86
C GLN A 520 3.19 -14.08 18.21
N ILE A 521 1.95 -14.57 18.22
CA ILE A 521 1.29 -14.99 19.47
C ILE A 521 1.99 -16.25 19.99
N ALA A 522 2.46 -16.18 21.25
CA ALA A 522 3.10 -17.31 21.92
C ALA A 522 2.18 -18.54 21.95
N PRO A 523 2.71 -19.78 21.83
CA PRO A 523 1.90 -21.00 21.81
C PRO A 523 0.90 -21.12 22.98
N ILE A 524 1.33 -20.79 24.20
CA ILE A 524 0.47 -20.76 25.41
C ILE A 524 -0.78 -19.87 25.25
N ASN A 525 -0.74 -18.88 24.36
CA ASN A 525 -1.81 -17.94 24.13
C ASN A 525 -2.65 -18.27 22.87
N LYS A 526 -2.35 -19.33 22.10
CA LYS A 526 -3.12 -19.72 20.90
C LYS A 526 -3.43 -21.20 20.77
N GLU A 527 -2.74 -22.07 21.51
CA GLU A 527 -3.07 -23.49 21.60
C GLU A 527 -4.36 -23.70 22.40
N LYS A 528 -5.26 -24.53 21.87
CA LYS A 528 -6.62 -24.71 22.40
C LYS A 528 -6.66 -25.04 23.89
N GLU A 529 -5.89 -26.02 24.34
CA GLU A 529 -5.91 -26.46 25.74
C GLU A 529 -5.49 -25.33 26.70
N SER A 530 -4.47 -24.57 26.30
CA SER A 530 -3.97 -23.43 27.07
C SER A 530 -4.97 -22.29 27.10
N VAL A 531 -5.61 -21.99 25.97
CA VAL A 531 -6.66 -20.96 25.87
C VAL A 531 -7.91 -21.35 26.66
N ILE A 532 -8.35 -22.62 26.59
CA ILE A 532 -9.44 -23.16 27.39
C ILE A 532 -9.12 -23.01 28.88
N SER A 533 -7.93 -23.44 29.31
CA SER A 533 -7.48 -23.33 30.70
C SER A 533 -7.48 -21.88 31.19
N TRP A 534 -7.10 -20.94 30.32
CA TRP A 534 -7.15 -19.52 30.63
C TRP A 534 -8.59 -18.99 30.80
N PHE A 535 -9.54 -19.36 29.93
CA PHE A 535 -10.95 -18.99 30.12
C PHE A 535 -11.55 -19.62 31.38
N GLU A 536 -11.23 -20.89 31.67
CA GLU A 536 -11.65 -21.57 32.90
C GLU A 536 -11.10 -20.87 34.16
N SER A 537 -9.87 -20.33 34.12
CA SER A 537 -9.34 -19.54 35.23
C SER A 537 -10.09 -18.22 35.41
N GLN A 538 -10.50 -17.56 34.31
CA GLN A 538 -11.33 -16.35 34.38
C GLN A 538 -12.71 -16.64 34.98
N MET A 539 -13.32 -17.79 34.64
CA MET A 539 -14.59 -18.23 35.21
C MET A 539 -14.52 -18.49 36.72
N LYS A 540 -13.42 -19.08 37.23
CA LYS A 540 -13.21 -19.26 38.67
C LYS A 540 -13.19 -17.91 39.41
N GLY A 541 -12.58 -16.89 38.82
CA GLY A 541 -12.59 -15.53 39.36
C GLY A 541 -13.96 -14.82 39.33
N LEU A 542 -14.93 -15.35 38.58
CA LEU A 542 -16.34 -14.91 38.59
C LEU A 542 -17.16 -15.64 39.66
N ASN A 543 -16.87 -16.91 39.95
CA ASN A 543 -17.61 -17.75 40.91
C ASN A 543 -17.19 -17.57 42.37
N ASN A 544 -15.97 -17.08 42.62
CA ASN A 544 -15.44 -16.82 43.97
C ASN A 544 -15.85 -15.44 44.53
N LEU A 545 -16.94 -14.87 44.02
CA LEU A 545 -17.52 -13.57 44.35
C LEU A 545 -19.04 -13.72 44.41
#